data_AF-A0A960WGE0-F1
#
_entry.id   AF-A0A960WGE0-F1
#
_cell.length_a   1.000
_cell.length_b   1.000
_cell.length_c   1.000
_cell.angle_alpha   90.00
_cell.angle_beta   90.00
_cell.angle_gamma   90.00
#
_symmetry.space_group_name_H-M   'P 1'
#
loop_
_entity.id
_entity.type
_entity.pdbx_description
1 polymer ?
#
loop_
_entity_poly.entity_id
_entity_poly.type
_entity_poly.pdbx_seq_one_letter_code
_entity_poly.pdbx_strand_id
1 'polypeptide(L)'
;MGLLDKFRKKTSVDSEIIADTKPDSQSKATVLPEKVKTTKSKKKSTPKIKPAKKAKENTSSLKDRFEANVKKAKGKNAHWSWEGSCTEDGYGQFWVGDNKVVKTHRFSFELYRTKIPKGKRLRNECGEKKCVNPFHWEIIERVVYVPKNKKKKSSAKKSTAKR
;
A
#
# COMPACT_ATOMS: atom_id res chain seq x y z
N MET A 1 43.71 -5.26 54.25
CA MET A 1 43.55 -5.10 52.79
C MET A 1 42.09 -4.79 52.50
N GLY A 2 41.79 -3.78 51.68
CA GLY A 2 40.43 -3.50 51.20
C GLY A 2 39.95 -2.07 51.49
N LEU A 3 40.43 -1.14 50.68
CA LEU A 3 40.04 0.27 50.58
C LEU A 3 38.94 0.40 49.49
N LEU A 4 38.15 1.47 49.52
CA LEU A 4 37.08 1.88 48.57
C LEU A 4 35.75 1.09 48.75
N ASP A 5 34.57 1.71 48.87
CA ASP A 5 34.01 2.75 48.01
C ASP A 5 33.02 3.65 48.77
N LYS A 6 33.30 4.97 48.74
CA LYS A 6 32.28 6.01 48.93
C LYS A 6 31.78 6.37 47.55
N PHE A 7 30.55 6.06 47.14
CA PHE A 7 29.91 6.88 46.10
C PHE A 7 28.37 6.77 46.08
N ARG A 8 27.77 7.97 46.05
CA ARG A 8 26.56 8.34 45.31
C ARG A 8 25.19 8.12 45.96
N LYS A 9 24.82 9.12 46.76
CA LYS A 9 23.43 9.58 46.92
C LYS A 9 22.84 9.91 45.55
N LYS A 10 21.67 9.37 45.22
CA LYS A 10 20.80 9.90 44.16
C LYS A 10 19.38 10.00 44.70
N THR A 11 18.96 11.23 44.92
CA THR A 11 17.62 11.68 45.25
C THR A 11 16.68 11.34 44.10
N SER A 12 15.60 10.61 44.39
CA SER A 12 14.49 10.38 43.47
C SER A 12 13.46 11.49 43.70
N VAL A 13 13.47 12.50 42.84
CA VAL A 13 12.43 13.53 42.76
C VAL A 13 11.53 13.22 41.57
N ASP A 14 10.24 13.17 41.89
CA ASP A 14 9.08 13.64 41.13
C ASP A 14 8.81 13.06 39.74
N SER A 15 7.80 12.17 39.74
CA SER A 15 7.16 11.62 38.56
C SER A 15 6.25 12.67 37.95
N GLU A 16 6.61 13.11 36.75
CA GLU A 16 5.88 14.10 35.97
C GLU A 16 4.52 13.58 35.50
N ILE A 17 3.55 14.47 35.65
CA ILE A 17 2.17 14.43 35.17
C ILE A 17 2.19 14.51 33.64
N ILE A 18 1.57 13.56 32.95
CA ILE A 18 1.20 13.72 31.53
C ILE A 18 -0.32 13.59 31.43
N ALA A 19 -0.92 14.71 31.05
CA ALA A 19 -2.35 14.93 30.93
C ALA A 19 -2.97 14.19 29.74
N ASP A 20 -4.07 13.49 30.02
CA ASP A 20 -5.03 12.99 29.05
C ASP A 20 -5.72 14.15 28.32
N THR A 21 -5.34 14.40 27.06
CA THR A 21 -6.13 15.21 26.13
C THR A 21 -6.87 14.30 25.16
N LYS A 22 -8.17 14.18 25.39
CA LYS A 22 -9.14 13.48 24.54
C LYS A 22 -9.47 14.37 23.31
N PRO A 23 -9.65 13.81 22.11
CA PRO A 23 -9.87 14.58 20.89
C PRO A 23 -11.27 15.20 20.82
N ASP A 24 -11.28 16.44 20.35
CA ASP A 24 -12.44 17.29 20.07
C ASP A 24 -13.29 16.75 18.92
N SER A 25 -14.54 16.41 19.26
CA SER A 25 -15.78 16.93 18.69
C SER A 25 -15.81 17.47 17.25
N GLN A 26 -16.83 16.99 16.51
CA GLN A 26 -17.59 17.72 15.48
C GLN A 26 -17.01 17.82 14.07
N SER A 27 -17.42 16.89 13.20
CA SER A 27 -17.70 17.22 11.79
C SER A 27 -19.19 17.10 11.51
N LYS A 28 -19.70 18.23 11.01
CA LYS A 28 -21.09 18.58 10.76
C LYS A 28 -21.58 17.84 9.50
N ALA A 29 -22.79 17.30 9.59
CA ALA A 29 -23.56 16.80 8.45
C ALA A 29 -23.94 17.95 7.51
N THR A 30 -23.80 17.72 6.20
CA THR A 30 -24.60 18.39 5.17
C THR A 30 -25.07 17.35 4.17
N VAL A 31 -26.39 17.13 4.18
CA VAL A 31 -27.21 16.34 3.26
C VAL A 31 -27.59 17.23 2.07
N LEU A 32 -27.95 16.61 0.93
CA LEU A 32 -29.03 16.92 -0.05
C LEU A 32 -28.57 16.66 -1.52
N PRO A 33 -29.47 16.45 -2.51
CA PRO A 33 -29.97 15.12 -2.86
C PRO A 33 -30.12 14.87 -4.38
N GLU A 34 -30.78 13.76 -4.72
CA GLU A 34 -31.65 13.53 -5.90
C GLU A 34 -31.18 12.59 -7.04
N LYS A 35 -31.84 11.42 -7.03
CA LYS A 35 -32.55 10.76 -8.15
C LYS A 35 -31.72 10.23 -9.32
N VAL A 36 -31.53 8.90 -9.33
CA VAL A 36 -31.70 8.13 -10.57
C VAL A 36 -32.68 6.98 -10.33
N LYS A 37 -33.63 6.89 -11.26
CA LYS A 37 -34.87 6.14 -11.22
C LYS A 37 -34.68 4.62 -11.21
N THR A 38 -35.63 3.99 -10.52
CA THR A 38 -36.04 2.59 -10.49
C THR A 38 -36.05 1.86 -11.83
N THR A 39 -35.62 0.59 -11.84
CA THR A 39 -36.46 -0.48 -12.39
C THR A 39 -36.41 -1.73 -11.49
N LYS A 40 -37.56 -2.40 -11.44
CA LYS A 40 -38.06 -3.37 -10.47
C LYS A 40 -37.95 -4.77 -11.08
N SER A 41 -37.42 -5.74 -10.32
CA SER A 41 -37.72 -7.19 -10.39
C SER A 41 -36.69 -7.94 -9.56
N LYS A 42 -36.96 -8.93 -8.72
CA LYS A 42 -38.15 -9.72 -8.40
C LYS A 42 -37.82 -10.40 -7.06
N LYS A 43 -38.76 -10.41 -6.11
CA LYS A 43 -38.63 -11.15 -4.84
C LYS A 43 -38.33 -12.62 -5.12
N LYS A 44 -37.30 -13.18 -4.49
CA LYS A 44 -37.26 -14.63 -4.22
C LYS A 44 -36.76 -14.87 -2.80
N SER A 45 -37.71 -15.35 -1.99
CA SER A 45 -37.59 -16.05 -0.72
C SER A 45 -36.20 -16.63 -0.41
N THR A 46 -35.65 -16.27 0.75
CA THR A 46 -34.55 -16.99 1.39
C THR A 46 -35.06 -18.35 1.89
N PRO A 47 -34.48 -19.49 1.46
CA PRO A 47 -34.62 -20.73 2.20
C PRO A 47 -33.51 -20.78 3.27
N LYS A 48 -33.92 -21.05 4.49
CA LYS A 48 -33.03 -21.31 5.63
C LYS A 48 -32.42 -22.70 5.42
N ILE A 49 -31.15 -22.79 5.02
CA ILE A 49 -30.44 -24.08 4.85
C ILE A 49 -29.22 -24.11 5.80
N LYS A 50 -29.20 -25.12 6.68
CA LYS A 50 -28.13 -25.46 7.64
C LYS A 50 -26.95 -26.17 6.91
N PRO A 51 -25.75 -26.27 7.53
CA PRO A 51 -24.48 -26.35 6.80
C PRO A 51 -24.20 -27.74 6.25
N ALA A 52 -23.75 -27.82 5.00
CA ALA A 52 -23.36 -29.07 4.36
C ALA A 52 -21.97 -28.94 3.72
N LYS A 53 -21.05 -29.75 4.26
CA LYS A 53 -19.77 -30.26 3.73
C LYS A 53 -19.35 -29.71 2.34
N LYS A 54 -18.28 -28.91 2.29
CA LYS A 54 -17.71 -28.36 1.04
C LYS A 54 -17.11 -29.48 0.18
N ALA A 55 -17.78 -29.79 -0.93
CA ALA A 55 -17.19 -30.51 -2.05
C ALA A 55 -16.14 -29.62 -2.73
N LYS A 56 -14.94 -30.17 -2.96
CA LYS A 56 -13.87 -29.56 -3.76
C LYS A 56 -14.28 -29.56 -5.23
N GLU A 57 -14.69 -28.42 -5.74
CA GLU A 57 -14.74 -28.16 -7.18
C GLU A 57 -13.38 -27.58 -7.62
N ASN A 58 -12.60 -28.42 -8.31
CA ASN A 58 -11.23 -28.13 -8.80
C ASN A 58 -11.25 -27.10 -9.95
N THR A 59 -11.60 -25.87 -9.62
CA THR A 59 -11.33 -24.70 -10.46
C THR A 59 -10.40 -23.81 -9.68
N SER A 60 -9.10 -23.86 -9.99
CA SER A 60 -8.09 -23.01 -9.38
C SER A 60 -8.45 -21.55 -9.66
N SER A 61 -9.01 -20.85 -8.67
CA SER A 61 -9.24 -19.43 -8.84
C SER A 61 -7.88 -18.72 -8.95
N LEU A 62 -7.84 -17.57 -9.62
CA LEU A 62 -6.61 -16.76 -9.70
C LEU A 62 -6.05 -16.44 -8.31
N LYS A 63 -6.93 -16.29 -7.33
CA LYS A 63 -6.57 -16.10 -5.92
C LYS A 63 -5.86 -17.32 -5.36
N ASP A 64 -6.38 -18.53 -5.56
CA ASP A 64 -5.75 -19.75 -5.04
C ASP A 64 -4.37 -19.98 -5.67
N ARG A 65 -4.24 -19.74 -6.99
CA ARG A 65 -2.96 -19.85 -7.70
C ARG A 65 -1.94 -18.80 -7.24
N PHE A 66 -2.41 -17.62 -6.88
CA PHE A 66 -1.57 -16.58 -6.29
C PHE A 66 -1.13 -17.00 -4.88
N GLU A 67 -2.07 -17.36 -4.01
CA GLU A 67 -1.81 -17.73 -2.62
C GLU A 67 -0.90 -18.96 -2.48
N ALA A 68 -0.95 -19.89 -3.43
CA ALA A 68 -0.04 -21.05 -3.47
C ALA A 68 1.45 -20.67 -3.56
N ASN A 69 1.78 -19.48 -4.06
CA ASN A 69 3.15 -18.98 -4.22
C ASN A 69 3.52 -17.92 -3.17
N VAL A 70 2.68 -17.72 -2.14
CA VAL A 70 2.88 -16.70 -1.10
C VAL A 70 3.18 -17.36 0.23
N LYS A 71 4.40 -17.15 0.73
CA LYS A 71 4.79 -17.56 2.08
C LYS A 71 4.49 -16.47 3.09
N LYS A 72 3.41 -16.64 3.84
CA LYS A 72 2.97 -15.68 4.87
C LYS A 72 3.67 -15.96 6.20
N ALA A 73 4.47 -15.01 6.69
CA ALA A 73 4.99 -15.05 8.06
C ALA A 73 3.89 -14.64 9.07
N LYS A 74 4.05 -15.06 10.34
CA LYS A 74 3.10 -14.76 11.43
C LYS A 74 3.46 -13.43 12.09
N GLY A 75 2.45 -12.59 12.35
CA GLY A 75 2.60 -11.32 13.08
C GLY A 75 1.92 -10.14 12.37
N LYS A 76 1.65 -9.07 13.13
CA LYS A 76 0.95 -7.87 12.61
C LYS A 76 1.72 -7.15 11.50
N ASN A 77 3.05 -7.20 11.54
CA ASN A 77 3.92 -6.57 10.55
C ASN A 77 4.74 -7.59 9.72
N ALA A 78 4.25 -8.83 9.67
CA ALA A 78 5.00 -9.92 9.05
C ALA A 78 5.03 -9.79 7.52
N HIS A 79 6.17 -10.09 6.91
CA HIS A 79 6.32 -10.08 5.47
C HIS A 79 5.62 -11.29 4.84
N TRP A 80 5.07 -11.08 3.64
CA TRP A 80 4.59 -12.16 2.80
C TRP A 80 5.55 -12.25 1.61
N SER A 81 6.34 -13.32 1.56
CA SER A 81 7.36 -13.47 0.53
C SER A 81 6.77 -14.15 -0.69
N TRP A 82 7.04 -13.60 -1.88
CA TRP A 82 6.74 -14.24 -3.15
C TRP A 82 7.79 -15.29 -3.48
N GLU A 83 7.35 -16.54 -3.71
CA GLU A 83 8.22 -17.67 -4.07
C GLU A 83 8.14 -18.04 -5.56
N GLY A 84 7.33 -17.33 -6.35
CA GLY A 84 7.23 -17.54 -7.78
C GLY A 84 8.26 -16.74 -8.61
N SER A 85 8.00 -16.66 -9.92
CA SER A 85 8.85 -15.94 -10.87
C SER A 85 9.05 -14.46 -10.51
N CYS A 86 10.25 -13.95 -10.76
CA CYS A 86 10.65 -12.56 -10.52
C CYS A 86 11.33 -12.00 -11.78
N THR A 87 11.22 -10.68 -11.98
CA THR A 87 12.05 -9.98 -12.97
C THR A 87 13.52 -9.94 -12.56
N GLU A 88 14.39 -9.62 -13.51
CA GLU A 88 15.81 -9.30 -13.26
C GLU A 88 15.99 -8.24 -12.16
N ASP A 89 15.12 -7.23 -12.12
CA ASP A 89 15.13 -6.21 -11.05
C ASP A 89 14.76 -6.73 -9.64
N GLY A 90 14.34 -7.99 -9.51
CA GLY A 90 13.96 -8.63 -8.25
C GLY A 90 12.49 -8.51 -7.85
N TYR A 91 11.61 -7.97 -8.70
CA TYR A 91 10.17 -7.86 -8.41
C TYR A 91 9.42 -9.11 -8.87
N GLY A 92 8.54 -9.64 -8.02
CA GLY A 92 7.68 -10.76 -8.38
C GLY A 92 6.73 -10.46 -9.55
N GLN A 93 6.50 -11.47 -10.38
CA GLN A 93 5.59 -11.46 -11.53
C GLN A 93 4.57 -12.59 -11.41
N PHE A 94 3.33 -12.30 -11.83
CA PHE A 94 2.23 -13.25 -11.80
C PHE A 94 1.40 -13.15 -13.08
N TRP A 95 1.06 -14.29 -13.65
CA TRP A 95 0.17 -14.38 -14.79
C TRP A 95 -1.29 -14.27 -14.35
N VAL A 96 -2.08 -13.44 -15.03
CA VAL A 96 -3.51 -13.26 -14.82
C VAL A 96 -4.20 -13.61 -16.14
N GLY A 97 -4.83 -14.79 -16.19
CA GLY A 97 -5.27 -15.40 -17.45
C GLY A 97 -4.09 -15.80 -18.32
N ASP A 98 -4.29 -15.83 -19.64
CA ASP A 98 -3.34 -16.42 -20.57
C ASP A 98 -2.30 -15.42 -21.11
N ASN A 99 -2.65 -14.13 -21.17
CA ASN A 99 -1.88 -13.14 -21.95
C ASN A 99 -1.43 -11.91 -21.14
N LYS A 100 -1.52 -11.94 -19.81
CA LYS A 100 -1.21 -10.77 -18.98
C LYS A 100 -0.33 -11.11 -17.78
N VAL A 101 0.84 -10.49 -17.73
CA VAL A 101 1.72 -10.51 -16.55
C VAL A 101 1.52 -9.23 -15.75
N VAL A 102 1.32 -9.37 -14.45
CA VAL A 102 1.23 -8.26 -13.49
C VAL A 102 2.30 -8.40 -12.41
N LYS A 103 2.67 -7.28 -11.78
CA LYS A 103 3.54 -7.31 -10.60
C LYS A 103 2.77 -7.87 -9.41
N THR A 104 3.39 -8.79 -8.67
CA THR A 104 2.74 -9.55 -7.60
C THR A 104 2.25 -8.67 -6.45
N HIS A 105 3.04 -7.66 -6.07
CA HIS A 105 2.65 -6.70 -5.03
C HIS A 105 1.43 -5.86 -5.43
N ARG A 106 1.29 -5.49 -6.71
CA ARG A 106 0.10 -4.77 -7.21
C ARG A 106 -1.13 -5.67 -7.18
N PHE A 107 -0.97 -6.90 -7.64
CA PHE A 107 -2.06 -7.89 -7.61
C PHE A 107 -2.53 -8.13 -6.18
N SER A 108 -1.61 -8.35 -5.23
CA SER A 108 -1.94 -8.52 -3.81
C SER A 108 -2.64 -7.29 -3.24
N PHE A 109 -2.16 -6.09 -3.53
CA PHE A 109 -2.78 -4.86 -3.06
C PHE A 109 -4.23 -4.73 -3.54
N GLU A 110 -4.49 -5.00 -4.83
CA GLU A 110 -5.85 -4.95 -5.39
C GLU A 110 -6.75 -6.09 -4.88
N LEU A 111 -6.16 -7.25 -4.59
CA LEU A 111 -6.87 -8.43 -4.07
C LEU A 111 -7.37 -8.23 -2.62
N TYR A 112 -6.57 -7.58 -1.78
CA TYR A 112 -6.83 -7.49 -0.33
C TYR A 112 -7.23 -6.09 0.17
N ARG A 113 -6.91 -5.02 -0.57
CA ARG A 113 -7.23 -3.64 -0.18
C ARG A 113 -8.20 -3.02 -1.18
N THR A 114 -7.68 -2.26 -2.14
CA THR A 114 -8.49 -1.48 -3.07
C THR A 114 -7.80 -1.39 -4.42
N LYS A 115 -8.59 -1.04 -5.44
CA LYS A 115 -8.09 -0.82 -6.79
C LYS A 115 -7.14 0.38 -6.80
N ILE A 116 -6.00 0.25 -7.46
CA ILE A 116 -5.02 1.32 -7.56
C ILE A 116 -5.56 2.38 -8.54
N PRO A 117 -5.75 3.65 -8.12
CA PRO A 117 -6.24 4.70 -9.02
C PRO A 117 -5.28 4.94 -10.19
N LYS A 118 -5.83 5.40 -11.33
CA LYS A 118 -5.02 5.72 -12.52
C LYS A 118 -3.99 6.82 -12.18
N GLY A 119 -2.78 6.68 -12.72
CA GLY A 119 -1.70 7.65 -12.52
C GLY A 119 -0.95 7.53 -11.19
N LYS A 120 -1.46 6.77 -10.21
CA LYS A 120 -0.79 6.53 -8.92
C LYS A 120 0.20 5.36 -9.01
N ARG A 121 1.16 5.34 -8.07
CA ARG A 121 2.15 4.26 -7.93
C ARG A 121 2.06 3.67 -6.53
N LEU A 122 2.62 2.48 -6.35
CA LEU A 122 2.81 1.90 -5.02
C LEU A 122 4.25 2.17 -4.56
N ARG A 123 4.40 2.59 -3.32
CA ARG A 123 5.70 2.68 -2.63
C ARG A 123 5.78 1.55 -1.61
N ASN A 124 6.92 0.88 -1.59
CA ASN A 124 7.22 -0.12 -0.58
C ASN A 124 7.74 0.57 0.68
N GLU A 125 7.12 0.31 1.82
CA GLU A 125 7.58 0.81 3.13
C GLU A 125 8.65 -0.10 3.74
N CYS A 126 8.59 -1.39 3.45
CA CYS A 126 9.46 -2.40 4.08
C CYS A 126 10.78 -2.65 3.33
N GLY A 127 10.94 -2.11 2.12
CA GLY A 127 12.16 -2.21 1.31
C GLY A 127 12.36 -3.55 0.59
N GLU A 128 11.65 -4.62 0.98
CA GLU A 128 11.79 -5.94 0.37
C GLU A 128 11.01 -6.05 -0.95
N LYS A 129 11.70 -6.23 -2.08
CA LYS A 129 11.11 -6.25 -3.43
C LYS A 129 10.16 -7.44 -3.66
N LYS A 130 10.38 -8.55 -2.94
CA LYS A 130 9.54 -9.75 -3.01
C LYS A 130 8.35 -9.70 -2.04
N CYS A 131 8.21 -8.65 -1.22
CA CYS A 131 7.11 -8.55 -0.27
C CYS A 131 5.79 -8.30 -1.01
N VAL A 132 4.80 -9.17 -0.78
CA VAL A 132 3.44 -9.04 -1.30
C VAL A 132 2.42 -8.78 -0.19
N ASN A 133 2.84 -8.45 1.03
CA ASN A 133 1.91 -8.07 2.08
C ASN A 133 1.27 -6.72 1.70
N PRO A 134 -0.05 -6.63 1.45
CA PRO A 134 -0.71 -5.41 0.96
C PRO A 134 -0.63 -4.23 1.95
N PHE A 135 -0.33 -4.48 3.23
CA PHE A 135 -0.16 -3.45 4.25
C PHE A 135 1.23 -2.80 4.25
N HIS A 136 2.22 -3.39 3.58
CA HIS A 136 3.56 -2.80 3.41
C HIS A 136 3.69 -1.88 2.19
N TRP A 137 2.59 -1.65 1.48
CA TRP A 137 2.55 -0.81 0.29
C TRP A 137 1.57 0.34 0.49
N GLU A 138 1.99 1.51 0.05
CA GLU A 138 1.18 2.73 0.09
C GLU A 138 0.97 3.28 -1.33
N ILE A 139 -0.23 3.81 -1.59
CA ILE A 139 -0.53 4.51 -2.83
C ILE A 139 0.04 5.92 -2.74
N ILE A 140 1.00 6.22 -3.61
CA ILE A 140 1.60 7.55 -3.72
C ILE A 140 1.25 8.21 -5.05
N GLU A 141 1.28 9.54 -5.06
CA GLU A 141 1.20 10.31 -6.30
C GLU A 141 2.46 10.11 -7.15
N ARG A 142 2.30 10.16 -8.47
CA ARG A 142 3.46 10.20 -9.35
C ARG A 142 4.09 11.59 -9.22
N VAL A 143 5.31 11.65 -8.71
CA VAL A 143 6.11 12.87 -8.80
C VAL A 143 6.42 13.12 -10.28
N VAL A 144 5.88 14.21 -10.81
CA VAL A 144 6.18 14.68 -12.17
C VAL A 144 7.37 15.62 -12.07
N TYR A 145 8.47 15.27 -12.74
CA TYR A 145 9.59 16.20 -12.89
C TYR A 145 9.18 17.33 -13.82
N VAL A 146 9.22 18.56 -13.33
CA VAL A 146 9.02 19.77 -14.14
C VAL A 146 10.40 20.38 -14.42
N PRO A 147 10.91 20.32 -15.66
CA PRO A 147 12.20 20.92 -15.98
C PRO A 147 12.16 22.44 -15.77
N LYS A 148 13.18 22.99 -15.09
CA LYS A 148 13.32 24.44 -14.93
C LYS A 148 13.59 25.08 -16.29
N ASN A 149 12.84 26.11 -16.64
CA ASN A 149 13.00 26.88 -17.88
C ASN A 149 14.43 27.48 -17.94
N LYS A 150 15.32 26.92 -18.76
CA LYS A 150 16.66 27.48 -18.98
C LYS A 150 16.52 28.71 -19.88
N LYS A 151 16.69 29.91 -19.34
CA LYS A 151 16.79 31.15 -20.15
C LYS A 151 17.84 30.94 -21.25
N LYS A 152 17.41 30.94 -22.53
CA LYS A 152 18.32 30.87 -23.68
C LYS A 152 19.23 32.09 -23.62
N LYS A 153 20.55 31.89 -23.50
CA LYS A 153 21.53 32.96 -23.72
C LYS A 153 21.43 33.34 -25.20
N SER A 154 20.90 34.51 -25.51
CA SER A 154 20.95 35.10 -26.84
C SER A 154 22.41 35.32 -27.20
N SER A 155 22.94 34.51 -28.11
CA SER A 155 24.22 34.78 -28.76
C SER A 155 24.06 36.06 -29.56
N ALA A 156 24.63 37.16 -29.07
CA ALA A 156 24.74 38.40 -29.83
C ALA A 156 25.67 38.12 -31.02
N LYS A 157 25.10 38.10 -32.23
CA LYS A 157 25.88 38.14 -33.47
C LYS A 157 26.67 39.45 -33.48
N LYS A 158 27.99 39.40 -33.31
CA LYS A 158 28.86 40.53 -33.65
C LYS A 158 28.81 40.71 -35.17
N SER A 159 28.10 41.75 -35.60
CA SER A 159 28.13 42.27 -36.96
C SER A 159 29.19 43.38 -37.06
N THR A 160 29.75 43.53 -38.28
CA THR A 160 30.52 44.68 -38.80
C THR A 160 32.00 44.76 -38.36
N ALA A 161 32.98 45.17 -39.18
CA ALA A 161 32.99 45.73 -40.53
C ALA A 161 34.30 45.34 -41.25
N LYS A 162 34.22 45.15 -42.58
CA LYS A 162 35.35 45.01 -43.50
C LYS A 162 35.74 46.42 -43.98
N ARG A 163 37.01 46.82 -43.83
CA ARG A 163 37.64 47.89 -44.59
C ARG A 163 39.14 47.63 -44.66
#